data_AF-A0A7V9BBM9-F1
#
_entry.id   AF-A0A7V9BBM9-F1
#
_cell.length_a   1.000
_cell.length_b   1.000
_cell.length_c   1.000
_cell.angle_alpha   90.00
_cell.angle_beta   90.00
_cell.angle_gamma   90.00
#
_symmetry.space_group_name_H-M   'P 1'
#
loop_
_entity.id
_entity.type
_entity.pdbx_description
1 polymer ?
#
loop_
_entity_poly.entity_id
_entity_poly.type
_entity_poly.pdbx_seq_one_letter_code
_entity_poly.pdbx_strand_id
1 'polypeptide(L)'
;PSALAVELVHTFSLVHDDLPALDDDDERRGRASAHVVFGEGVALLAGDALLAEGLRLASGTVESSRELAAATVGMIAGQHLDITAADVALEDLHALKTGRLFAAAVGMGIWAADVPEPAQPPWRAFGEELGVLFQAVDDVIDGDGYALALGEEGARNVAADAARRAHDRLAALNADTAVLAELVDELAVRTA
;
A
#
# COMPACT_ATOMS: atom_id res chain seq x y z
N PRO A 1 10.78 13.29 6.43
CA PRO A 1 10.42 12.31 7.50
C PRO A 1 9.26 11.39 7.11
N SER A 2 8.14 11.94 6.65
CA SER A 2 6.93 11.17 6.31
C SER A 2 7.15 10.09 5.25
N ALA A 3 7.84 10.40 4.14
CA ALA A 3 8.15 9.40 3.11
C ALA A 3 8.96 8.21 3.68
N LEU A 4 9.97 8.49 4.50
CA LEU A 4 10.75 7.43 5.16
C LEU A 4 9.91 6.66 6.18
N ALA A 5 9.00 7.33 6.89
CA ALA A 5 8.09 6.67 7.83
C ALA A 5 7.21 5.64 7.14
N VAL A 6 6.65 5.99 5.97
CA VAL A 6 5.85 5.08 5.14
C VAL A 6 6.70 3.91 4.66
N GLU A 7 7.91 4.14 4.14
CA GLU A 7 8.76 3.05 3.63
C GLU A 7 9.24 2.11 4.74
N LEU A 8 9.53 2.62 5.94
CA LEU A 8 9.84 1.77 7.09
C LEU A 8 8.64 0.93 7.49
N VAL A 9 7.43 1.51 7.44
CA VAL A 9 6.21 0.75 7.73
C VAL A 9 5.94 -0.32 6.67
N HIS A 10 6.10 0.02 5.39
CA HIS A 10 6.02 -0.95 4.30
C HIS A 10 7.06 -2.07 4.44
N THR A 11 8.30 -1.72 4.77
CA THR A 11 9.37 -2.71 4.92
C THR A 11 9.14 -3.62 6.13
N PHE A 12 8.56 -3.10 7.22
CA PHE A 12 8.18 -3.95 8.35
C PHE A 12 7.21 -5.03 7.90
N SER A 13 6.17 -4.66 7.13
CA SER A 13 5.11 -5.61 6.76
C SER A 13 5.70 -6.75 5.94
N LEU A 14 6.54 -6.44 4.95
CA LEU A 14 7.22 -7.45 4.13
C LEU A 14 8.13 -8.37 4.97
N VAL A 15 8.91 -7.82 5.89
CA VAL A 15 9.81 -8.62 6.75
C VAL A 15 9.02 -9.59 7.64
N HIS A 16 7.85 -9.19 8.11
CA HIS A 16 6.98 -10.05 8.90
C HIS A 16 6.24 -11.05 8.02
N ASP A 17 5.67 -10.64 6.89
CA ASP A 17 4.97 -11.50 5.93
C ASP A 17 5.87 -12.65 5.45
N ASP A 18 7.16 -12.40 5.23
CA ASP A 18 8.13 -13.43 4.86
C ASP A 18 8.34 -14.53 5.94
N LEU A 19 7.90 -14.35 7.19
CA LEU A 19 8.17 -15.32 8.26
C LEU A 19 7.47 -16.67 8.00
N PRO A 20 8.02 -17.80 8.52
CA PRO A 20 7.42 -19.12 8.35
C PRO A 20 5.99 -19.29 8.91
N ALA A 21 5.57 -18.38 9.79
CA ALA A 21 4.22 -18.38 10.35
C ALA A 21 3.19 -17.68 9.45
N LEU A 22 3.65 -16.98 8.41
CA LEU A 22 2.84 -16.28 7.42
C LEU A 22 3.10 -16.89 6.04
N ASP A 23 3.83 -16.23 5.14
CA ASP A 23 3.99 -16.68 3.75
C ASP A 23 5.16 -17.67 3.58
N ASP A 24 6.10 -17.75 4.54
CA ASP A 24 7.28 -18.62 4.49
C ASP A 24 8.16 -18.38 3.24
N ASP A 25 8.25 -17.11 2.79
CA ASP A 25 9.00 -16.72 1.60
C ASP A 25 10.52 -16.70 1.84
N ASP A 26 11.25 -17.52 1.09
CA ASP A 26 12.72 -17.60 1.16
C ASP A 26 13.42 -16.37 0.54
N GLU A 27 12.73 -15.63 -0.35
CA GLU A 27 13.30 -14.51 -1.10
C GLU A 27 12.38 -13.29 -1.12
N ARG A 28 12.97 -12.10 -0.96
CA ARG A 28 12.29 -10.81 -1.09
C ARG A 28 13.18 -9.82 -1.86
N ARG A 29 12.61 -9.14 -2.86
CA ARG A 29 13.32 -8.16 -3.71
C ARG A 29 14.60 -8.75 -4.34
N GLY A 30 14.55 -10.01 -4.77
CA GLY A 30 15.65 -10.74 -5.44
C GLY A 30 16.82 -11.11 -4.53
N ARG A 31 16.60 -11.18 -3.22
CA ARG A 31 17.58 -11.56 -2.20
C ARG A 31 16.92 -12.47 -1.16
N ALA A 32 17.71 -13.30 -0.49
CA ALA A 32 17.22 -14.08 0.64
C ALA A 32 16.53 -13.19 1.68
N SER A 33 15.37 -13.63 2.16
CA SER A 33 14.55 -12.90 3.13
C SER A 33 15.27 -12.78 4.48
N ALA A 34 14.78 -11.87 5.34
CA ALA A 34 15.46 -11.56 6.59
C ALA A 34 15.58 -12.79 7.51
N HIS A 35 14.55 -13.64 7.54
CA HIS A 35 14.52 -14.82 8.40
C HIS A 35 15.45 -15.92 7.88
N VAL A 36 15.62 -16.06 6.56
CA VAL A 36 16.58 -16.99 5.96
C VAL A 36 18.02 -16.62 6.32
N VAL A 37 18.36 -15.32 6.27
CA VAL A 37 19.73 -14.86 6.51
C VAL A 37 20.08 -14.78 7.99
N PHE A 38 19.15 -14.29 8.82
CA PHE A 38 19.42 -13.91 10.21
C PHE A 38 18.66 -14.74 11.25
N GLY A 39 17.75 -15.63 10.82
CA GLY A 39 16.86 -16.42 11.68
C GLY A 39 15.58 -15.65 12.04
N GLU A 40 14.52 -16.41 12.31
CA GLU A 40 13.16 -15.90 12.59
C GLU A 40 13.13 -14.86 13.72
N GLY A 41 13.79 -15.14 14.85
CA GLY A 41 13.78 -14.23 16.00
C GLY A 41 14.41 -12.87 15.71
N VAL A 42 15.42 -12.82 14.83
CA VAL A 42 16.05 -11.55 14.43
C VAL A 42 15.17 -10.82 13.42
N ALA A 43 14.58 -11.53 12.46
CA ALA A 43 13.66 -10.95 11.49
C ALA A 43 12.41 -10.34 12.17
N LEU A 44 11.83 -11.03 13.14
CA LEU A 44 10.70 -10.55 13.93
C LEU A 44 11.04 -9.23 14.64
N LEU A 45 12.17 -9.20 15.37
CA LEU A 45 12.62 -7.98 16.07
C LEU A 45 13.02 -6.85 15.11
N ALA A 46 13.50 -7.18 13.91
CA ALA A 46 13.79 -6.19 12.87
C ALA A 46 12.51 -5.53 12.37
N GLY A 47 11.45 -6.30 12.10
CA GLY A 47 10.14 -5.74 11.76
C GLY A 47 9.57 -4.86 12.88
N ASP A 48 9.65 -5.30 14.15
CA ASP A 48 9.21 -4.49 15.30
C ASP A 48 9.95 -3.14 15.37
N ALA A 49 11.26 -3.16 15.15
CA ALA A 49 12.08 -1.95 15.15
C ALA A 49 11.75 -1.02 13.99
N LEU A 50 11.54 -1.55 12.78
CA LEU A 50 11.14 -0.79 11.60
C LEU A 50 9.78 -0.11 11.81
N LEU A 51 8.80 -0.83 12.35
CA LEU A 51 7.49 -0.28 12.69
C LEU A 51 7.62 0.85 13.73
N ALA A 52 8.32 0.60 14.83
CA ALA A 52 8.50 1.60 15.89
C ALA A 52 9.20 2.87 15.37
N GLU A 53 10.23 2.70 14.56
CA GLU A 53 10.97 3.81 13.96
C GLU A 53 10.13 4.58 12.93
N GLY A 54 9.32 3.88 12.12
CA GLY A 54 8.38 4.49 11.19
C GLY A 54 7.38 5.40 11.91
N LEU A 55 6.72 4.88 12.95
CA LEU A 55 5.80 5.67 13.78
C LEU A 55 6.51 6.84 14.48
N ARG A 56 7.74 6.64 14.95
CA ARG A 56 8.55 7.72 15.54
C ARG A 56 8.83 8.82 14.52
N LEU A 57 9.13 8.49 13.26
CA LEU A 57 9.37 9.49 12.22
C LEU A 57 8.09 10.23 11.80
N ALA A 58 6.93 9.57 11.84
CA ALA A 58 5.63 10.19 11.61
C ALA A 58 5.19 11.11 12.75
N SER A 59 5.78 10.98 13.94
CA SER A 59 5.47 11.81 15.12
C SER A 59 5.84 13.30 15.03
N GLY A 60 6.38 13.74 13.89
CA GLY A 60 6.60 15.16 13.60
C GLY A 60 5.33 16.00 13.59
N THR A 61 4.17 15.41 13.24
CA THR A 61 2.84 16.04 13.38
C THR A 61 1.81 15.04 13.88
N VAL A 62 0.75 15.53 14.53
CA VAL A 62 -0.35 14.68 15.04
C VAL A 62 -1.10 14.04 13.89
N GLU A 63 -1.26 14.78 12.80
CA GLU A 63 -1.95 14.36 11.60
C GLU A 63 -1.19 13.21 10.91
N SER A 64 0.11 13.38 10.65
CA SER A 64 0.95 12.33 10.05
C SER A 64 0.99 11.07 10.91
N SER A 65 1.05 11.24 12.24
CA SER A 65 0.98 10.12 13.20
C SER A 65 -0.33 9.35 13.08
N ARG A 66 -1.45 10.07 13.00
CA ARG A 66 -2.78 9.46 12.89
C ARG A 66 -2.97 8.74 11.55
N GLU A 67 -2.53 9.35 10.44
CA GLU A 67 -2.59 8.71 9.12
C GLU A 67 -1.82 7.38 9.11
N LEU A 68 -0.56 7.40 9.53
CA LEU A 68 0.28 6.21 9.47
C LEU A 68 -0.20 5.13 10.46
N ALA A 69 -0.56 5.51 11.69
CA ALA A 69 -1.06 4.55 12.66
C ALA A 69 -2.38 3.89 12.21
N ALA A 70 -3.31 4.68 11.65
CA ALA A 70 -4.57 4.13 11.13
C ALA A 70 -4.33 3.19 9.94
N ALA A 71 -3.41 3.55 9.05
CA ALA A 71 -3.05 2.69 7.92
C ALA A 71 -2.37 1.40 8.37
N THR A 72 -1.43 1.46 9.33
CA THR A 72 -0.79 0.27 9.90
C THR A 72 -1.82 -0.67 10.52
N VAL A 73 -2.76 -0.15 11.32
CA VAL A 73 -3.83 -0.97 11.92
C VAL A 73 -4.70 -1.60 10.84
N GLY A 74 -5.07 -0.83 9.80
CA GLY A 74 -5.86 -1.34 8.68
C GLY A 74 -5.15 -2.42 7.89
N MET A 75 -3.85 -2.25 7.62
CA MET A 75 -3.00 -3.23 6.94
C MET A 75 -2.88 -4.53 7.74
N ILE A 76 -2.61 -4.46 9.04
CA ILE A 76 -2.58 -5.64 9.93
C ILE A 76 -3.94 -6.34 9.97
N ALA A 77 -5.04 -5.58 10.00
CA ALA A 77 -6.38 -6.15 9.93
C ALA A 77 -6.63 -6.86 8.58
N GLY A 78 -6.19 -6.26 7.47
CA GLY A 78 -6.23 -6.90 6.15
C GLY A 78 -5.45 -8.20 6.12
N GLN A 79 -4.21 -8.19 6.62
CA GLN A 79 -3.38 -9.39 6.70
C GLN A 79 -4.01 -10.47 7.59
N HIS A 80 -4.65 -10.09 8.69
CA HIS A 80 -5.40 -11.04 9.52
C HIS A 80 -6.56 -11.70 8.77
N LEU A 81 -7.35 -10.92 8.02
CA LEU A 81 -8.46 -11.47 7.22
C LEU A 81 -7.96 -12.43 6.14
N ASP A 82 -6.81 -12.12 5.54
CA ASP A 82 -6.17 -12.95 4.52
C ASP A 82 -5.74 -14.31 5.09
N ILE A 83 -4.93 -14.32 6.15
CA ILE A 83 -4.43 -15.58 6.76
C ILE A 83 -5.53 -16.43 7.40
N THR A 84 -6.65 -15.81 7.80
CA THR A 84 -7.80 -16.54 8.35
C THR A 84 -8.78 -17.01 7.29
N ALA A 85 -8.51 -16.71 6.01
CA ALA A 85 -9.41 -16.95 4.88
C ALA A 85 -10.84 -16.49 5.18
N ALA A 86 -10.97 -15.27 5.73
CA ALA A 86 -12.26 -14.70 6.06
C ALA A 86 -13.13 -14.51 4.81
N ASP A 87 -14.43 -14.78 4.92
CA ASP A 87 -15.40 -14.56 3.84
C ASP A 87 -15.75 -13.06 3.74
N VAL A 88 -14.88 -12.31 3.08
CA VAL A 88 -15.01 -10.87 2.82
C VAL A 88 -14.88 -10.59 1.33
N ALA A 89 -15.43 -9.47 0.86
CA ALA A 89 -15.23 -9.04 -0.52
C ALA A 89 -13.73 -8.80 -0.79
N LEU A 90 -13.24 -9.24 -1.94
CA LEU A 90 -11.83 -9.10 -2.33
C LEU A 90 -11.40 -7.62 -2.35
N GLU A 91 -12.31 -6.74 -2.78
CA GLU A 91 -12.12 -5.29 -2.75
C GLU A 91 -11.88 -4.76 -1.32
N ASP A 92 -12.63 -5.26 -0.34
CA ASP A 92 -12.50 -4.84 1.06
C ASP A 92 -11.17 -5.34 1.66
N LEU A 93 -10.77 -6.57 1.31
CA LEU A 93 -9.49 -7.15 1.70
C LEU A 93 -8.33 -6.30 1.15
N HIS A 94 -8.32 -6.05 -0.15
CA HIS A 94 -7.28 -5.28 -0.84
C HIS A 94 -7.22 -3.82 -0.38
N ALA A 95 -8.38 -3.20 -0.15
CA ALA A 95 -8.45 -1.86 0.41
C ALA A 95 -7.81 -1.77 1.80
N LEU A 96 -7.86 -2.84 2.59
CA LEU A 96 -7.23 -2.92 3.91
C LEU A 96 -5.74 -3.28 3.82
N LYS A 97 -5.40 -4.44 3.23
CA LYS A 97 -4.04 -5.01 3.21
C LYS A 97 -3.06 -4.08 2.48
N THR A 98 -3.45 -3.52 1.35
CA THR A 98 -2.53 -2.74 0.49
C THR A 98 -2.96 -1.28 0.36
N GLY A 99 -4.25 -1.04 0.12
CA GLY A 99 -4.76 0.30 -0.18
C GLY A 99 -4.53 1.32 0.94
N ARG A 100 -4.56 0.90 2.21
CA ARG A 100 -4.40 1.80 3.36
C ARG A 100 -3.08 2.54 3.37
N LEU A 101 -1.98 1.87 3.02
CA LEU A 101 -0.66 2.49 3.09
C LEU A 101 -0.46 3.51 1.95
N PHE A 102 -0.99 3.23 0.76
CA PHE A 102 -1.06 4.21 -0.34
C PHE A 102 -1.90 5.44 0.02
N ALA A 103 -3.09 5.22 0.60
CA ALA A 103 -3.95 6.31 1.05
C ALA A 103 -3.26 7.17 2.13
N ALA A 104 -2.55 6.55 3.07
CA ALA A 104 -1.77 7.27 4.07
C ALA A 104 -0.57 8.01 3.47
N ALA A 105 0.12 7.46 2.49
CA ALA A 105 1.22 8.15 1.81
C ALA A 105 0.76 9.46 1.17
N VAL A 106 -0.37 9.43 0.46
CA VAL A 106 -1.01 10.63 -0.09
C VAL A 106 -1.49 11.54 1.04
N GLY A 107 -2.18 11.01 2.05
CA GLY A 107 -2.64 11.74 3.23
C GLY A 107 -1.53 12.53 3.94
N MET A 108 -0.40 11.89 4.20
CA MET A 108 0.77 12.52 4.81
C MET A 108 1.41 13.58 3.89
N GLY A 109 1.37 13.38 2.56
CA GLY A 109 1.80 14.38 1.58
C GLY A 109 0.93 15.63 1.59
N ILE A 110 -0.39 15.45 1.66
CA ILE A 110 -1.39 16.53 1.79
C ILE A 110 -1.11 17.37 3.04
N TRP A 111 -0.88 16.72 4.19
CA TRP A 111 -0.55 17.40 5.44
C TRP A 111 0.79 18.13 5.37
N ALA A 112 1.81 17.52 4.75
CA ALA A 112 3.11 18.15 4.58
C ALA A 112 3.07 19.37 3.63
N ALA A 113 2.09 19.43 2.73
CA ALA A 113 1.85 20.54 1.82
C ALA A 113 0.88 21.59 2.38
N ASP A 114 0.46 21.48 3.64
CA ASP A 114 -0.48 22.38 4.31
C ASP A 114 -1.81 22.58 3.55
N VAL A 115 -2.29 21.54 2.86
CA VAL A 115 -3.58 21.59 2.14
C VAL A 115 -4.73 21.66 3.16
N PRO A 116 -5.59 22.69 3.11
CA PRO A 116 -6.70 22.83 4.06
C PRO A 116 -7.63 21.63 4.04
N GLU A 117 -8.10 21.18 5.21
CA GLU A 117 -9.00 20.02 5.35
C GLU A 117 -10.17 19.98 4.35
N PRO A 118 -10.90 21.08 4.07
CA PRO A 118 -11.99 21.06 3.09
C PRO A 118 -11.56 20.74 1.65
N ALA A 119 -10.29 20.93 1.32
CA ALA A 119 -9.72 20.67 0.00
C ALA A 119 -9.06 19.28 -0.12
N GLN A 120 -8.94 18.52 0.97
CA GLN A 120 -8.30 17.21 0.97
C GLN A 120 -9.10 16.05 0.35
N PRO A 121 -10.46 16.01 0.38
CA PRO A 121 -11.21 14.83 -0.08
C PRO A 121 -10.87 14.35 -1.51
N PRO A 122 -10.68 15.22 -2.51
CA PRO A 122 -10.31 14.76 -3.86
C PRO A 122 -8.92 14.09 -3.91
N TRP A 123 -7.95 14.59 -3.14
CA TRP A 123 -6.62 13.98 -3.02
C TRP A 123 -6.67 12.62 -2.33
N ARG A 124 -7.50 12.49 -1.29
CA ARG A 124 -7.69 11.21 -0.58
C ARG A 124 -8.33 10.17 -1.49
N ALA A 125 -9.35 10.55 -2.25
CA ALA A 125 -9.95 9.69 -3.26
C ALA A 125 -8.92 9.25 -4.32
N PHE A 126 -7.99 10.11 -4.73
CA PHE A 126 -6.88 9.70 -5.59
C PHE A 126 -6.01 8.62 -4.94
N GLY A 127 -5.63 8.78 -3.66
CA GLY A 127 -4.83 7.79 -2.94
C GLY A 127 -5.51 6.43 -2.80
N GLU A 128 -6.84 6.41 -2.66
CA GLU A 128 -7.63 5.17 -2.67
C GLU A 128 -7.59 4.47 -4.05
N GLU A 129 -7.80 5.21 -5.14
CA GLU A 129 -7.73 4.66 -6.50
C GLU A 129 -6.32 4.17 -6.86
N LEU A 130 -5.29 4.88 -6.39
CA LEU A 130 -3.90 4.48 -6.58
C LEU A 130 -3.60 3.13 -5.89
N GLY A 131 -4.13 2.92 -4.68
CA GLY A 131 -4.00 1.64 -3.98
C GLY A 131 -4.67 0.49 -4.72
N VAL A 132 -5.88 0.71 -5.27
CA VAL A 132 -6.57 -0.29 -6.09
C VAL A 132 -5.79 -0.60 -7.37
N LEU A 133 -5.28 0.43 -8.05
CA LEU A 133 -4.46 0.26 -9.24
C LEU A 133 -3.23 -0.59 -8.95
N PHE A 134 -2.51 -0.26 -7.88
CA PHE A 134 -1.29 -0.99 -7.52
C PHE A 134 -1.61 -2.47 -7.27
N GLN A 135 -2.62 -2.79 -6.46
CA GLN A 135 -2.98 -4.18 -6.18
C GLN A 135 -3.42 -4.93 -7.45
N ALA A 136 -4.26 -4.32 -8.28
CA ALA A 136 -4.71 -4.99 -9.51
C ALA A 136 -3.56 -5.25 -10.50
N VAL A 137 -2.54 -4.38 -10.52
CA VAL A 137 -1.32 -4.60 -11.31
C VAL A 137 -0.48 -5.74 -10.72
N ASP A 138 -0.31 -5.75 -9.39
CA ASP A 138 0.43 -6.80 -8.67
C ASP A 138 -0.20 -8.18 -8.92
N ASP A 139 -1.53 -8.27 -8.77
CA ASP A 139 -2.29 -9.50 -9.00
C ASP A 139 -2.14 -10.05 -10.43
N VAL A 140 -2.03 -9.16 -11.42
CA VAL A 140 -1.78 -9.55 -12.82
C VAL A 140 -0.38 -10.12 -13.00
N ILE A 141 0.62 -9.55 -12.32
CA ILE A 141 2.02 -9.97 -12.41
C ILE A 141 2.21 -11.32 -11.71
N ASP A 142 1.63 -11.48 -10.53
CA ASP A 142 1.82 -12.65 -9.68
C ASP A 142 0.82 -13.78 -10.00
N GLY A 143 -0.27 -13.46 -10.70
CA GLY A 143 -1.28 -14.41 -11.12
C GLY A 143 -2.17 -14.89 -9.96
N ASP A 144 -2.37 -14.04 -8.96
CA ASP A 144 -3.16 -14.28 -7.75
C ASP A 144 -4.37 -13.33 -7.66
N GLY A 145 -4.96 -13.15 -6.47
CA GLY A 145 -6.01 -12.14 -6.20
C GLY A 145 -7.10 -12.02 -7.30
N TYR A 146 -7.19 -10.83 -7.90
CA TYR A 146 -8.11 -10.54 -9.01
C TYR A 146 -7.87 -11.42 -10.24
N ALA A 147 -6.63 -11.81 -10.55
CA ALA A 147 -6.34 -12.67 -11.69
C ALA A 147 -6.91 -14.08 -11.49
N LEU A 148 -6.89 -14.60 -10.25
CA LEU A 148 -7.57 -15.86 -9.92
C LEU A 148 -9.09 -15.71 -9.91
N ALA A 149 -9.60 -14.60 -9.36
CA ALA A 149 -11.04 -14.39 -9.19
C ALA A 149 -11.77 -14.06 -10.49
N LEU A 150 -11.14 -13.27 -11.37
CA LEU A 150 -11.75 -12.69 -12.57
C LEU A 150 -11.07 -13.12 -13.87
N GLY A 151 -9.95 -13.84 -13.80
CA GLY A 151 -9.05 -14.09 -14.93
C GLY A 151 -8.13 -12.91 -15.21
N GLU A 152 -7.05 -13.17 -15.95
CA GLU A 152 -6.02 -12.16 -16.28
C GLU A 152 -6.62 -10.93 -16.98
N GLU A 153 -7.52 -11.13 -17.96
CA GLU A 153 -8.23 -10.03 -18.64
C GLU A 153 -9.13 -9.25 -17.68
N GLY A 154 -9.80 -9.93 -16.75
CA GLY A 154 -10.61 -9.31 -15.71
C GLY A 154 -9.78 -8.42 -14.78
N ALA A 155 -8.64 -8.92 -14.29
CA ALA A 155 -7.73 -8.16 -13.44
C ALA A 155 -7.12 -6.96 -14.17
N ARG A 156 -6.73 -7.12 -15.45
CA ARG A 156 -6.29 -6.00 -16.31
C ARG A 156 -7.37 -4.93 -16.48
N ASN A 157 -8.64 -5.32 -16.58
CA ASN A 157 -9.75 -4.37 -16.62
C ASN A 157 -9.91 -3.62 -15.30
N VAL A 158 -9.77 -4.28 -14.15
CA VAL A 158 -9.77 -3.61 -12.84
C VAL A 158 -8.65 -2.58 -12.75
N ALA A 159 -7.43 -2.93 -13.17
CA ALA A 159 -6.29 -2.01 -13.21
C ALA A 159 -6.56 -0.82 -14.15
N ALA A 160 -7.02 -1.06 -15.38
CA ALA A 160 -7.35 -0.01 -16.34
C ALA A 160 -8.45 0.93 -15.83
N ASP A 161 -9.46 0.38 -15.16
CA ASP A 161 -10.55 1.15 -14.55
C ASP A 161 -10.05 2.02 -13.40
N ALA A 162 -9.19 1.48 -12.53
CA ALA A 162 -8.56 2.23 -11.43
C ALA A 162 -7.66 3.35 -11.96
N ALA A 163 -6.85 3.09 -12.98
CA ALA A 163 -6.02 4.12 -13.62
C ALA A 163 -6.85 5.27 -14.20
N ARG A 164 -7.95 4.96 -14.91
CA ARG A 164 -8.86 6.00 -15.42
C ARG A 164 -9.46 6.83 -14.29
N ARG A 165 -9.97 6.18 -13.23
CA ARG A 165 -10.54 6.90 -12.08
C ARG A 165 -9.48 7.76 -11.38
N ALA A 166 -8.26 7.25 -11.21
CA ALA A 166 -7.14 8.01 -10.64
C ALA A 166 -6.85 9.28 -11.46
N HIS A 167 -6.77 9.17 -12.80
CA HIS A 167 -6.63 10.32 -13.69
C HIS A 167 -7.80 11.31 -13.58
N ASP A 168 -9.04 10.82 -13.53
CA ASP A 168 -10.21 11.68 -13.34
C ASP A 168 -10.15 12.44 -12.00
N ARG A 169 -9.67 11.80 -10.92
CA ARG A 169 -9.45 12.46 -9.62
C ARG A 169 -8.38 13.54 -9.74
N LEU A 170 -7.26 13.27 -10.41
CA LEU A 170 -6.18 14.24 -10.60
C LEU A 170 -6.62 15.42 -11.47
N ALA A 171 -7.37 15.17 -12.54
CA ALA A 171 -7.87 16.22 -13.44
C ALA A 171 -8.88 17.16 -12.76
N ALA A 172 -9.59 16.68 -11.73
CA ALA A 172 -10.50 17.48 -10.93
C ALA A 172 -9.78 18.42 -9.94
N LEU A 173 -8.48 18.23 -9.70
CA LEU A 173 -7.69 19.08 -8.81
C LEU A 173 -7.26 20.36 -9.52
N ASN A 174 -7.40 21.49 -8.84
CA ASN A 174 -6.86 22.76 -9.30
C ASN A 174 -5.39 22.93 -8.87
N ALA A 175 -4.53 22.00 -9.31
CA ALA A 175 -3.12 21.95 -8.98
C ALA A 175 -2.32 21.30 -10.13
N ASP A 176 -0.99 21.47 -10.14
CA ASP A 176 -0.13 20.71 -11.03
C ASP A 176 0.00 19.27 -10.49
N THR A 177 -0.52 18.32 -11.24
CA THR A 177 -0.57 16.89 -10.90
C THR A 177 0.29 16.04 -11.83
N ALA A 178 1.14 16.65 -12.67
CA ALA A 178 1.87 15.94 -13.74
C ALA A 178 2.67 14.73 -13.23
N VAL A 179 3.37 14.88 -12.10
CA VAL A 179 4.17 13.79 -11.49
C VAL A 179 3.27 12.63 -11.01
N LEU A 180 2.09 12.93 -10.47
CA LEU A 180 1.15 11.90 -10.03
C LEU A 180 0.50 11.19 -11.22
N ALA A 181 0.22 11.93 -12.30
CA ALA A 181 -0.31 11.38 -13.53
C ALA A 181 0.71 10.45 -14.20
N GLU A 182 1.99 10.85 -14.27
CA GLU A 182 3.07 10.01 -14.77
C GLU A 182 3.21 8.72 -13.96
N LEU A 183 3.12 8.79 -12.62
CA LEU A 183 3.14 7.62 -11.76
C LEU A 183 1.98 6.65 -12.02
N VAL A 184 0.77 7.17 -12.28
CA VAL A 184 -0.39 6.34 -12.66
C VAL A 184 -0.13 5.64 -14.00
N ASP A 185 0.41 6.36 -14.99
CA ASP A 185 0.72 5.80 -16.31
C ASP A 185 1.79 4.71 -16.22
N GLU A 186 2.86 4.94 -15.47
CA GLU A 186 3.93 3.96 -15.25
C GLU A 186 3.40 2.69 -14.60
N LEU A 187 2.54 2.80 -13.58
CA LEU A 187 1.92 1.65 -12.93
C LEU A 187 0.99 0.89 -13.88
N ALA A 188 0.15 1.61 -14.64
CA ALA A 188 -0.80 0.99 -15.55
C ALA A 188 -0.11 0.18 -16.65
N VAL A 189 1.03 0.66 -17.17
CA VAL A 189 1.79 -0.02 -18.23
C VAL A 189 2.45 -1.32 -17.74
N ARG A 190 2.70 -1.49 -16.44
CA ARG A 190 3.25 -2.75 -15.89
C ARG A 190 2.32 -3.95 -16.07
N THR A 191 1.03 -3.71 -16.34
CA THR A 191 0.14 -4.80 -16.73
C THR A 191 0.43 -5.30 -18.14
N ALA A 192 0.86 -4.45 -19.09
CA ALA A 192 0.94 -4.76 -20.53
C ALA A 192 1.97 -5.83 -20.90
#